data_AF-A0A955G8I3-F1
#
_entry.id   AF-A0A955G8I3-F1
#
_cell.length_a   1.000
_cell.length_b   1.000
_cell.length_c   1.000
_cell.angle_alpha   90.00
_cell.angle_beta   90.00
_cell.angle_gamma   90.00
#
_symmetry.space_group_name_H-M   'P 1'
#
loop_
_entity.id
_entity.type
_entity.pdbx_description
1 polymer ?
#
loop_
_entity_poly.entity_id
_entity_poly.type
_entity_poly.pdbx_seq_one_letter_code
_entity_poly.pdbx_strand_id
1 'polypeptide(L)'
;MEKGEVTKVAAIAGVVAGAETLGLLTATRSYIHMGSRSHNSLGVNRATTRALDAMMTPYTDPSGWGATHIEGHHKLADANVMPFIEVADAMDWRDTHNHKGYHDPPESFDNLDYVAKDISLDTVREIGTVARELAAVGGYKPKQHYNKVEFAQAIDYWRPRYVYENMQERASRSTPSQWEHDKNITLDDVWFRLMDPHSPSLHPEGPKPYPFFRDMIPLMYRSVERNWDSNEQLPDYAHRDKRQNWHYEHRHQIVRGLTTAHFIGGAALGMVLGERRPAQILKNSLVGGAVIGLSGLGLIAGGTLTNYFGHLGADPIRAFKTGEITPNEDGSLATNGHISLSLATLDEAGWQGNHHEHPEWIDFGNGRPRQAPVGFIIKKLADKGLLGLGHGEGFNNSEHRPDELHDSVKFIQQERIRTLQNN
;
A
#
# COMPACT_ATOMS: atom_id res chain seq x y z
N MET A 1 -48.66 -4.68 7.43
CA MET A 1 -47.49 -5.15 6.67
C MET A 1 -47.57 -6.65 6.52
N GLU A 2 -47.71 -7.13 5.30
CA GLU A 2 -47.59 -8.56 4.99
C GLU A 2 -46.15 -9.04 5.23
N LYS A 3 -45.96 -10.32 5.56
CA LYS A 3 -44.63 -10.93 5.80
C LYS A 3 -43.61 -10.65 4.68
N GLY A 4 -44.07 -10.42 3.45
CA GLY A 4 -43.23 -10.07 2.31
C GLY A 4 -42.64 -8.65 2.36
N GLU A 5 -43.32 -7.68 2.95
CA GLU A 5 -42.81 -6.31 3.07
C GLU A 5 -41.77 -6.16 4.18
N VAL A 6 -41.95 -6.86 5.31
CA VAL A 6 -40.98 -6.85 6.42
C VAL A 6 -39.63 -7.44 5.97
N THR A 7 -39.67 -8.46 5.11
CA THR A 7 -38.45 -9.07 4.54
C THR A 7 -37.75 -8.13 3.54
N LYS A 8 -38.52 -7.37 2.75
CA LYS A 8 -37.98 -6.35 1.84
C LYS A 8 -37.40 -5.16 2.60
N VAL A 9 -38.05 -4.68 3.65
CA VAL A 9 -37.55 -3.58 4.51
C VAL A 9 -36.32 -4.01 5.29
N ALA A 10 -36.25 -5.23 5.82
CA ALA A 10 -35.05 -5.76 6.47
C ALA A 10 -33.89 -5.99 5.48
N ALA A 11 -34.18 -6.40 4.23
CA ALA A 11 -33.17 -6.49 3.17
C ALA A 11 -32.68 -5.11 2.74
N ILE A 12 -33.57 -4.12 2.60
CA ILE A 12 -33.21 -2.73 2.30
C ILE A 12 -32.44 -2.11 3.46
N ALA A 13 -32.83 -2.32 4.70
CA ALA A 13 -32.10 -1.84 5.88
C ALA A 13 -30.75 -2.55 6.04
N GLY A 14 -30.64 -3.84 5.69
CA GLY A 14 -29.36 -4.55 5.63
C GLY A 14 -28.45 -4.08 4.50
N VAL A 15 -29.02 -3.72 3.34
CA VAL A 15 -28.31 -3.11 2.22
C VAL A 15 -27.91 -1.67 2.52
N VAL A 16 -28.76 -0.89 3.20
CA VAL A 16 -28.48 0.49 3.61
C VAL A 16 -27.46 0.52 4.75
N ALA A 17 -27.56 -0.36 5.76
CA ALA A 17 -26.52 -0.51 6.78
C ALA A 17 -25.22 -1.06 6.18
N GLY A 18 -25.31 -1.98 5.22
CA GLY A 18 -24.17 -2.47 4.46
C GLY A 18 -23.52 -1.39 3.60
N ALA A 19 -24.30 -0.50 2.98
CA ALA A 19 -23.84 0.64 2.18
C ALA A 19 -23.38 1.83 3.03
N GLU A 20 -23.97 2.06 4.20
CA GLU A 20 -23.47 2.99 5.22
C GLU A 20 -22.14 2.47 5.74
N THR A 21 -22.01 1.17 5.97
CA THR A 21 -20.73 0.64 6.44
C THR A 21 -19.72 0.65 5.32
N LEU A 22 -19.98 0.12 4.11
CA LEU A 22 -19.10 0.32 2.95
C LEU A 22 -18.75 1.80 2.72
N GLY A 23 -19.72 2.70 2.82
CA GLY A 23 -19.51 4.15 2.74
C GLY A 23 -18.63 4.71 3.86
N LEU A 24 -18.75 4.18 5.08
CA LEU A 24 -17.93 4.53 6.25
C LEU A 24 -16.53 3.90 6.18
N LEU A 25 -16.37 2.73 5.56
CA LEU A 25 -15.09 2.04 5.35
C LEU A 25 -14.31 2.70 4.21
N THR A 26 -14.98 2.99 3.09
CA THR A 26 -14.47 3.80 1.99
C THR A 26 -14.13 5.21 2.49
N ALA A 27 -15.02 5.83 3.26
CA ALA A 27 -14.75 7.08 3.96
C ALA A 27 -13.51 6.97 4.83
N THR A 28 -13.35 5.95 5.65
CA THR A 28 -12.25 5.96 6.61
C THR A 28 -10.89 5.77 5.94
N ARG A 29 -10.77 4.80 5.01
CA ARG A 29 -9.54 4.56 4.24
C ARG A 29 -9.22 5.75 3.31
N SER A 30 -10.20 6.30 2.62
CA SER A 30 -10.01 7.42 1.69
C SER A 30 -9.84 8.77 2.40
N TYR A 31 -10.54 9.04 3.53
CA TYR A 31 -10.47 10.32 4.24
C TYR A 31 -9.23 10.43 5.13
N ILE A 32 -8.96 9.44 5.98
CA ILE A 32 -7.85 9.55 6.94
C ILE A 32 -6.55 9.12 6.32
N HIS A 33 -6.53 7.96 5.69
CA HIS A 33 -5.26 7.36 5.31
C HIS A 33 -4.77 7.96 4.00
N MET A 34 -5.56 7.90 2.92
CA MET A 34 -5.16 8.52 1.65
C MET A 34 -5.17 10.05 1.77
N GLY A 35 -6.32 10.67 1.98
CA GLY A 35 -6.45 12.13 1.87
C GLY A 35 -5.76 12.92 3.00
N SER A 36 -5.92 12.54 4.26
CA SER A 36 -5.38 13.34 5.38
C SER A 36 -3.92 13.01 5.73
N ARG A 37 -3.51 11.73 5.68
CA ARG A 37 -2.19 11.30 6.12
C ARG A 37 -1.20 11.09 5.00
N SER A 38 -1.62 10.41 3.92
CA SER A 38 -0.74 10.08 2.81
C SER A 38 -0.54 11.22 1.84
N HIS A 39 -1.54 12.08 1.63
CA HIS A 39 -1.49 13.19 0.66
C HIS A 39 -1.65 14.59 1.28
N ASN A 40 -2.03 14.67 2.56
CA ASN A 40 -2.40 15.92 3.25
C ASN A 40 -3.41 16.80 2.48
N SER A 41 -4.20 16.22 1.58
CA SER A 41 -5.19 16.89 0.73
C SER A 41 -6.53 17.12 1.45
N LEU A 42 -6.74 16.48 2.60
CA LEU A 42 -7.93 16.65 3.44
C LEU A 42 -7.60 17.03 4.87
N GLY A 43 -8.22 18.12 5.33
CA GLY A 43 -8.26 18.49 6.73
C GLY A 43 -9.37 17.71 7.42
N VAL A 44 -9.06 17.06 8.54
CA VAL A 44 -10.06 16.36 9.35
C VAL A 44 -10.01 16.93 10.76
N ASN A 45 -11.16 17.36 11.29
CA ASN A 45 -11.20 17.90 12.64
C ASN A 45 -10.90 16.81 13.69
N ARG A 46 -10.45 17.24 14.87
CA ARG A 46 -9.99 16.34 15.93
C ARG A 46 -11.02 15.30 16.39
N ALA A 47 -12.31 15.63 16.36
CA ALA A 47 -13.37 14.71 16.79
C ALA A 47 -13.58 13.60 15.75
N THR A 48 -13.64 13.97 14.48
CA THR A 48 -13.74 13.04 13.36
C THR A 48 -12.49 12.17 13.27
N THR A 49 -11.29 12.73 13.40
CA THR A 49 -10.04 11.94 13.43
C THR A 49 -10.05 10.88 14.54
N ARG A 50 -10.52 11.23 15.74
CA ARG A 50 -10.62 10.29 16.87
C ARG A 50 -11.60 9.15 16.59
N ALA A 51 -12.78 9.47 16.07
CA ALA A 51 -13.80 8.49 15.77
C ALA A 51 -13.29 7.49 14.72
N LEU A 52 -12.75 8.00 13.62
CA LEU A 52 -12.22 7.21 12.52
C LEU A 52 -10.97 6.39 12.92
N ASP A 53 -10.06 6.93 13.74
CA ASP A 53 -8.94 6.16 14.29
C ASP A 53 -9.42 4.96 15.12
N ALA A 54 -10.38 5.19 16.03
CA ALA A 54 -10.94 4.13 16.85
C ALA A 54 -11.65 3.07 15.99
N MET A 55 -12.27 3.48 14.89
CA MET A 55 -12.92 2.57 13.95
C MET A 55 -11.95 1.73 13.13
N MET A 56 -10.75 2.23 12.81
CA MET A 56 -9.75 1.50 12.02
C MET A 56 -8.82 0.63 12.83
N THR A 57 -8.55 1.02 14.07
CA THR A 57 -7.67 0.30 15.00
C THR A 57 -7.92 -1.22 15.07
N PRO A 58 -9.18 -1.71 15.01
CA PRO A 58 -9.48 -3.14 14.87
C PRO A 58 -8.84 -3.86 13.68
N TYR A 59 -8.56 -3.15 12.59
CA TYR A 59 -8.36 -3.70 11.25
C TYR A 59 -6.97 -3.42 10.68
N THR A 60 -6.37 -2.28 11.02
CA THR A 60 -5.03 -1.87 10.58
C THR A 60 -4.44 -0.92 11.62
N ASP A 61 -3.11 -0.74 11.58
CA ASP A 61 -2.48 0.38 12.26
C ASP A 61 -2.46 1.61 11.35
N PRO A 62 -3.20 2.68 11.69
CA PRO A 62 -3.27 3.84 10.82
C PRO A 62 -1.98 4.61 10.59
N SER A 63 -1.01 4.54 11.49
CA SER A 63 0.28 5.22 11.31
C SER A 63 1.23 4.36 10.48
N GLY A 64 1.41 3.09 10.84
CA GLY A 64 2.15 2.12 10.04
C GLY A 64 1.63 2.03 8.60
N TRP A 65 0.32 2.09 8.40
CA TRP A 65 -0.29 2.15 7.06
C TRP A 65 0.15 3.39 6.28
N GLY A 66 0.02 4.57 6.87
CA GLY A 66 0.39 5.84 6.23
C GLY A 66 1.87 5.87 5.86
N ALA A 67 2.73 5.46 6.79
CA ALA A 67 4.17 5.33 6.54
C ALA A 67 4.44 4.34 5.40
N THR A 68 3.83 3.16 5.43
CA THR A 68 4.01 2.15 4.37
C THR A 68 3.52 2.65 3.01
N HIS A 69 2.43 3.42 2.99
CA HIS A 69 1.83 3.96 1.78
C HIS A 69 2.67 5.10 1.19
N ILE A 70 3.21 6.00 2.01
CA ILE A 70 4.09 7.09 1.55
C ILE A 70 5.48 6.54 1.22
N GLU A 71 6.15 5.97 2.23
CA GLU A 71 7.58 5.65 2.19
C GLU A 71 7.90 4.38 1.40
N GLY A 72 6.97 3.44 1.33
CA GLY A 72 7.10 2.24 0.51
C GLY A 72 6.39 2.41 -0.82
N HIS A 73 5.07 2.50 -0.78
CA HIS A 73 4.23 2.37 -1.95
C HIS A 73 4.38 3.51 -2.97
N HIS A 74 4.22 4.78 -2.57
CA HIS A 74 4.35 5.90 -3.51
C HIS A 74 5.78 6.05 -4.03
N LYS A 75 6.77 6.02 -3.14
CA LYS A 75 8.17 6.19 -3.52
C LYS A 75 8.67 5.07 -4.43
N LEU A 76 8.20 3.84 -4.21
CA LEU A 76 8.72 2.64 -4.86
C LEU A 76 7.69 1.88 -5.71
N ALA A 77 6.64 2.54 -6.17
CA ALA A 77 5.51 1.91 -6.83
C ALA A 77 5.94 0.86 -7.86
N ASP A 78 5.53 -0.39 -7.62
CA ASP A 78 5.85 -1.54 -8.47
C ASP A 78 7.34 -1.85 -8.67
N ALA A 79 8.21 -1.44 -7.77
CA ALA A 79 9.65 -1.67 -7.88
C ALA A 79 10.23 -2.31 -6.60
N ASN A 80 11.27 -3.11 -6.81
CA ASN A 80 12.21 -3.53 -5.77
C ASN A 80 13.59 -3.01 -6.16
N VAL A 81 14.10 -2.00 -5.46
CA VAL A 81 15.37 -1.35 -5.78
C VAL A 81 16.57 -2.00 -5.08
N MET A 82 16.33 -2.91 -4.12
CA MET A 82 17.39 -3.61 -3.39
C MET A 82 18.41 -4.32 -4.32
N PRO A 83 18.00 -5.08 -5.35
CA PRO A 83 18.95 -5.74 -6.24
C PRO A 83 19.87 -4.78 -7.01
N PHE A 84 19.37 -3.59 -7.37
CA PHE A 84 20.18 -2.57 -8.05
C PHE A 84 21.27 -2.03 -7.13
N ILE A 85 20.94 -1.81 -5.85
CA ILE A 85 21.90 -1.40 -4.83
C ILE A 85 22.97 -2.48 -4.64
N GLU A 86 22.56 -3.76 -4.56
CA GLU A 86 23.51 -4.89 -4.41
C GLU A 86 24.54 -4.95 -5.53
N VAL A 87 24.10 -4.82 -6.79
CA VAL A 87 25.01 -4.77 -7.95
C VAL A 87 25.92 -3.57 -7.85
N ALA A 88 25.36 -2.37 -7.61
CA ALA A 88 26.15 -1.14 -7.54
C ALA A 88 27.22 -1.22 -6.45
N ASP A 89 26.90 -1.72 -5.26
CA ASP A 89 27.83 -1.89 -4.16
C ASP A 89 28.93 -2.90 -4.46
N ALA A 90 28.56 -4.05 -5.05
CA ALA A 90 29.53 -5.05 -5.46
C ALA A 90 30.49 -4.47 -6.51
N MET A 91 29.96 -3.69 -7.46
CA MET A 91 30.76 -3.11 -8.53
C MET A 91 31.70 -2.01 -8.04
N ASP A 92 31.22 -1.10 -7.20
CA ASP A 92 32.04 -0.06 -6.60
C ASP A 92 33.16 -0.68 -5.76
N TRP A 93 32.86 -1.74 -5.00
CA TRP A 93 33.87 -2.49 -4.26
C TRP A 93 34.92 -3.11 -5.20
N ARG A 94 34.49 -3.73 -6.30
CA ARG A 94 35.39 -4.35 -7.29
C ARG A 94 36.34 -3.33 -7.92
N ASP A 95 35.83 -2.15 -8.25
CA ASP A 95 36.60 -1.09 -8.92
C ASP A 95 37.74 -0.55 -8.03
N THR A 96 37.56 -0.59 -6.71
CA THR A 96 38.58 -0.12 -5.75
C THR A 96 39.46 -1.23 -5.16
N HIS A 97 39.24 -2.50 -5.53
CA HIS A 97 39.96 -3.65 -4.96
C HIS A 97 40.56 -4.58 -6.01
N ASN A 98 41.50 -5.42 -5.60
CA ASN A 98 42.06 -6.46 -6.48
C ASN A 98 41.01 -7.56 -6.72
N HIS A 99 40.42 -7.56 -7.91
CA HIS A 99 39.37 -8.49 -8.32
C HIS A 99 39.91 -9.77 -8.99
N LYS A 100 41.21 -10.09 -8.86
CA LYS A 100 41.79 -11.28 -9.48
C LYS A 100 41.07 -12.56 -9.01
N GLY A 101 40.42 -13.24 -9.95
CA GLY A 101 39.70 -14.50 -9.71
C GLY A 101 38.26 -14.34 -9.21
N TYR A 102 37.70 -13.13 -9.32
CA TYR A 102 36.26 -12.88 -9.32
C TYR A 102 35.72 -13.01 -10.75
N HIS A 103 34.43 -13.33 -10.89
CA HIS A 103 33.74 -13.38 -12.17
C HIS A 103 33.62 -11.98 -12.77
N ASP A 104 33.68 -11.87 -14.09
CA ASP A 104 33.32 -10.63 -14.76
C ASP A 104 31.79 -10.46 -14.71
N PRO A 105 31.27 -9.26 -14.37
CA PRO A 105 29.85 -8.98 -14.41
C PRO A 105 29.34 -9.06 -15.85
N PRO A 106 28.06 -9.43 -16.04
CA PRO A 106 27.45 -9.35 -17.35
C PRO A 106 27.36 -7.88 -17.80
N GLU A 107 27.36 -7.67 -19.12
CA GLU A 107 27.18 -6.33 -19.70
C GLU A 107 25.75 -5.81 -19.48
N SER A 108 24.78 -6.71 -19.31
CA SER A 108 23.38 -6.39 -19.07
C SER A 108 22.64 -7.40 -18.17
N PHE A 109 21.48 -7.00 -17.67
CA PHE A 109 20.70 -7.72 -16.67
C PHE A 109 19.22 -7.83 -17.05
N ASP A 110 18.67 -9.05 -17.02
CA ASP A 110 17.26 -9.34 -17.37
C ASP A 110 16.32 -9.55 -16.17
N ASN A 111 16.89 -9.76 -14.99
CA ASN A 111 16.17 -10.31 -13.84
C ASN A 111 16.06 -9.34 -12.65
N LEU A 112 16.39 -8.06 -12.86
CA LEU A 112 16.34 -7.03 -11.84
C LEU A 112 14.99 -6.32 -11.74
N ASP A 113 14.20 -6.34 -12.81
CA ASP A 113 12.84 -5.81 -12.85
C ASP A 113 11.89 -6.80 -13.54
N TYR A 114 10.60 -6.73 -13.19
CA TYR A 114 9.57 -7.59 -13.77
C TYR A 114 9.45 -7.37 -15.28
N VAL A 115 9.43 -6.10 -15.72
CA VAL A 115 9.23 -5.70 -17.11
C VAL A 115 10.55 -5.38 -17.80
N ALA A 116 11.41 -4.55 -17.20
CA ALA A 116 12.62 -4.10 -17.87
C ALA A 116 13.61 -5.25 -18.07
N LYS A 117 14.08 -5.41 -19.32
CA LYS A 117 15.02 -6.44 -19.74
C LYS A 117 16.26 -5.81 -20.35
N ASP A 118 17.36 -6.57 -20.40
CA ASP A 118 18.62 -6.15 -21.00
C ASP A 118 19.09 -4.79 -20.46
N ILE A 119 18.99 -4.58 -19.15
CA ILE A 119 19.37 -3.31 -18.50
C ILE A 119 20.89 -3.29 -18.42
N SER A 120 21.54 -2.28 -19.00
CA SER A 120 23.00 -2.20 -19.01
C SER A 120 23.60 -2.11 -17.60
N LEU A 121 24.82 -2.62 -17.41
CA LEU A 121 25.54 -2.52 -16.14
C LEU A 121 25.64 -1.07 -15.65
N ASP A 122 25.92 -0.12 -16.55
CA ASP A 122 26.03 1.30 -16.21
C ASP A 122 24.69 1.85 -15.68
N THR A 123 23.59 1.53 -16.36
CA THR A 123 22.23 1.91 -15.91
C THR A 123 21.89 1.27 -14.57
N VAL A 124 22.25 0.00 -14.35
CA VAL A 124 22.03 -0.67 -13.06
C VAL A 124 22.80 0.04 -11.94
N ARG A 125 24.05 0.44 -12.20
CA ARG A 125 24.87 1.19 -11.22
C ARG A 125 24.29 2.57 -10.94
N GLU A 126 23.75 3.26 -11.95
CA GLU A 126 23.09 4.56 -11.80
C GLU A 126 21.84 4.43 -10.90
N ILE A 127 20.94 3.50 -11.23
CA ILE A 127 19.73 3.21 -10.43
C ILE A 127 20.13 2.85 -8.99
N GLY A 128 21.09 1.95 -8.82
CA GLY A 128 21.55 1.49 -7.50
C GLY A 128 22.16 2.62 -6.68
N THR A 129 22.97 3.48 -7.30
CA THR A 129 23.60 4.64 -6.62
C THR A 129 22.57 5.61 -6.08
N VAL A 130 21.56 5.94 -6.89
CA VAL A 130 20.46 6.82 -6.48
C VAL A 130 19.61 6.13 -5.40
N ALA A 131 19.30 4.84 -5.55
CA ALA A 131 18.52 4.08 -4.57
C ALA A 131 19.19 3.94 -3.19
N ARG A 132 20.52 4.09 -3.08
CA ARG A 132 21.23 4.06 -1.79
C ARG A 132 20.75 5.12 -0.81
N GLU A 133 20.23 6.25 -1.30
CA GLU A 133 19.70 7.32 -0.45
C GLU A 133 18.58 6.81 0.47
N LEU A 134 17.73 5.91 -0.04
CA LEU A 134 16.66 5.27 0.73
C LEU A 134 17.20 4.33 1.81
N ALA A 135 18.27 3.59 1.51
CA ALA A 135 18.93 2.70 2.47
C ALA A 135 19.70 3.48 3.55
N ALA A 136 20.36 4.58 3.17
CA ALA A 136 21.25 5.36 4.02
C ALA A 136 20.54 6.02 5.21
N VAL A 137 19.27 6.41 5.05
CA VAL A 137 18.44 6.95 6.15
C VAL A 137 18.25 5.91 7.28
N GLY A 138 18.49 4.63 7.02
CA GLY A 138 18.50 3.57 8.03
C GLY A 138 19.88 3.28 8.60
N GLY A 139 20.90 4.11 8.31
CA GLY A 139 22.28 3.87 8.72
C GLY A 139 23.01 2.78 7.94
N TYR A 140 22.44 2.31 6.82
CA TYR A 140 23.08 1.36 5.93
C TYR A 140 24.43 1.87 5.41
N LYS A 141 25.41 0.98 5.34
CA LYS A 141 26.70 1.22 4.67
C LYS A 141 27.04 0.06 3.75
N PRO A 142 27.55 0.32 2.54
CA PRO A 142 28.02 -0.72 1.63
C PRO A 142 29.02 -1.67 2.30
N LYS A 143 28.94 -2.95 1.94
CA LYS A 143 29.88 -3.96 2.41
C LYS A 143 31.30 -3.57 1.98
N GLN A 144 32.23 -3.61 2.93
CA GLN A 144 33.64 -3.28 2.68
C GLN A 144 34.43 -4.45 2.07
N HIS A 145 33.87 -5.66 2.16
CA HIS A 145 34.49 -6.89 1.65
C HIS A 145 33.42 -7.80 1.07
N TYR A 146 33.71 -8.35 -0.11
CA TYR A 146 32.97 -9.45 -0.71
C TYR A 146 33.87 -10.66 -0.82
N ASN A 147 33.38 -11.84 -0.47
CA ASN A 147 34.00 -13.09 -0.94
C ASN A 147 33.49 -13.44 -2.36
N LYS A 148 34.11 -14.42 -3.03
CA LYS A 148 33.76 -14.80 -4.41
C LYS A 148 32.31 -15.23 -4.59
N VAL A 149 31.75 -15.93 -3.59
CA VAL A 149 30.36 -16.41 -3.63
C VAL A 149 29.42 -15.23 -3.45
N GLU A 150 29.69 -14.34 -2.49
CA GLU A 150 28.88 -13.14 -2.27
C GLU A 150 28.90 -12.19 -3.47
N PHE A 151 30.08 -12.00 -4.08
CA PHE A 151 30.19 -11.19 -5.28
C PHE A 151 29.39 -11.79 -6.42
N ALA A 152 29.60 -13.08 -6.73
CA ALA A 152 28.83 -13.76 -7.77
C ALA A 152 27.31 -13.73 -7.49
N GLN A 153 26.88 -13.90 -6.24
CA GLN A 153 25.47 -13.77 -5.86
C GLN A 153 24.91 -12.36 -6.10
N ALA A 154 25.75 -11.33 -5.98
CA ALA A 154 25.35 -9.95 -6.21
C ALA A 154 25.31 -9.55 -7.69
N ILE A 155 25.91 -10.30 -8.62
CA ILE A 155 25.97 -9.93 -10.05
C ILE A 155 25.39 -10.99 -10.99
N ASP A 156 25.37 -12.27 -10.60
CA ASP A 156 24.92 -13.38 -11.45
C ASP A 156 23.48 -13.78 -11.10
N TYR A 157 22.52 -13.10 -11.73
CA TYR A 157 21.10 -13.36 -11.51
C TYR A 157 20.50 -14.28 -12.56
N TRP A 158 20.52 -15.58 -12.27
CA TRP A 158 19.82 -16.60 -13.06
C TRP A 158 18.34 -16.77 -12.68
N ARG A 159 17.89 -16.08 -11.62
CA ARG A 159 16.49 -16.02 -11.18
C ARG A 159 16.03 -14.57 -11.04
N PRO A 160 14.72 -14.29 -11.18
CA PRO A 160 14.10 -13.04 -10.78
C PRO A 160 14.55 -12.55 -9.39
N ARG A 161 15.09 -11.34 -9.30
CA ARG A 161 15.44 -10.63 -8.05
C ARG A 161 14.48 -9.50 -7.71
N TYR A 162 13.63 -9.12 -8.66
CA TYR A 162 12.50 -8.24 -8.42
C TYR A 162 11.44 -8.87 -7.52
N VAL A 163 11.46 -10.19 -7.30
CA VAL A 163 10.51 -10.84 -6.39
C VAL A 163 10.94 -10.69 -4.93
N TYR A 164 9.98 -10.82 -4.01
CA TYR A 164 10.30 -10.89 -2.60
C TYR A 164 11.12 -12.14 -2.26
N GLU A 165 12.43 -11.96 -2.12
CA GLU A 165 13.29 -13.03 -1.65
C GLU A 165 12.98 -13.37 -0.18
N ASN A 166 12.77 -14.66 0.10
CA ASN A 166 12.71 -15.20 1.47
C ASN A 166 11.64 -14.58 2.40
N MET A 167 10.41 -14.41 1.88
CA MET A 167 9.28 -13.78 2.61
C MET A 167 9.03 -14.37 4.01
N GLN A 168 9.15 -15.69 4.17
CA GLN A 168 8.90 -16.34 5.46
C GLN A 168 9.99 -16.01 6.49
N GLU A 169 11.27 -15.98 6.09
CA GLU A 169 12.34 -15.56 6.99
C GLU A 169 12.17 -14.09 7.37
N ARG A 170 11.92 -13.21 6.39
CA ARG A 170 11.74 -11.78 6.64
C ARG A 170 10.52 -11.48 7.53
N ALA A 171 9.41 -12.20 7.35
CA ALA A 171 8.22 -12.07 8.19
C ALA A 171 8.36 -12.71 9.58
N SER A 172 9.25 -13.71 9.73
CA SER A 172 9.49 -14.42 11.00
C SER A 172 10.55 -13.78 11.88
N ARG A 173 11.31 -12.81 11.36
CA ARG A 173 12.05 -11.81 12.17
C ARG A 173 11.04 -10.98 12.95
N SER A 174 10.53 -11.60 14.02
CA SER A 174 9.35 -11.23 14.82
C SER A 174 9.64 -10.08 15.79
N THR A 175 10.89 -9.65 15.83
CA THR A 175 11.34 -8.37 16.32
C THR A 175 12.15 -7.77 15.17
N PRO A 176 11.85 -6.54 14.73
CA PRO A 176 12.90 -5.70 14.14
C PRO A 176 14.04 -5.84 15.14
N SER A 177 15.22 -6.28 14.70
CA SER A 177 16.38 -6.20 15.57
C SER A 177 16.37 -4.78 16.08
N GLN A 178 16.03 -4.56 17.35
CA GLN A 178 16.18 -3.26 17.97
C GLN A 178 17.60 -2.91 17.61
N TRP A 179 17.72 -1.91 16.74
CA TRP A 179 18.93 -1.64 16.01
C TRP A 179 19.97 -1.38 17.08
N GLU A 180 20.76 -2.40 17.40
CA GLU A 180 21.87 -2.23 18.31
C GLU A 180 22.71 -1.22 17.56
N HIS A 181 22.75 0.02 18.06
CA HIS A 181 23.34 1.20 17.40
C HIS A 181 24.83 1.00 17.01
N ASP A 182 25.40 -0.16 17.34
CA ASP A 182 26.76 -0.61 17.12
C ASP A 182 26.92 -1.72 16.04
N LYS A 183 25.84 -2.16 15.35
CA LYS A 183 25.92 -3.22 14.32
C LYS A 183 26.00 -2.67 12.89
N ASN A 184 26.72 -3.38 12.03
CA ASN A 184 26.78 -3.15 10.59
C ASN A 184 25.42 -3.48 9.96
N ILE A 185 24.66 -2.43 9.62
CA ILE A 185 23.33 -2.52 9.00
C ILE A 185 23.46 -3.05 7.57
N THR A 186 22.66 -4.07 7.24
CA THR A 186 22.63 -4.69 5.91
C THR A 186 21.39 -4.26 5.12
N LEU A 187 21.38 -4.48 3.79
CA LEU A 187 20.21 -4.22 2.95
C LEU A 187 18.99 -5.05 3.39
N ASP A 188 19.23 -6.26 3.89
CA ASP A 188 18.19 -7.14 4.44
C ASP A 188 17.56 -6.59 5.74
N ASP A 189 18.20 -5.63 6.42
CA ASP A 189 17.63 -5.00 7.62
C ASP A 189 16.75 -3.80 7.24
N VAL A 190 17.06 -3.13 6.13
CA VAL A 190 16.30 -1.97 5.60
C VAL A 190 15.38 -2.33 4.43
N TRP A 191 15.19 -3.61 4.13
CA TRP A 191 14.46 -4.10 2.94
C TRP A 191 13.07 -3.49 2.76
N PHE A 192 12.35 -3.24 3.86
CA PHE A 192 10.99 -2.71 3.88
C PHE A 192 10.88 -1.28 3.32
N ARG A 193 12.04 -0.63 3.10
CA ARG A 193 12.19 0.70 2.52
C ARG A 193 12.64 0.68 1.07
N LEU A 194 12.94 -0.50 0.53
CA LEU A 194 13.58 -0.69 -0.76
C LEU A 194 12.67 -1.41 -1.76
N MET A 195 11.39 -1.59 -1.41
CA MET A 195 10.40 -2.16 -2.31
C MET A 195 8.99 -1.65 -2.00
N ASP A 196 8.11 -1.66 -3.01
CA ASP A 196 6.68 -1.51 -2.81
C ASP A 196 6.08 -2.80 -2.23
N PRO A 197 5.56 -2.80 -0.99
CA PRO A 197 5.04 -4.00 -0.34
C PRO A 197 3.66 -4.43 -0.86
N HIS A 198 3.04 -3.66 -1.74
CA HIS A 198 1.71 -3.93 -2.28
C HIS A 198 1.73 -4.42 -3.72
N SER A 199 2.88 -4.37 -4.39
CA SER A 199 2.92 -4.64 -5.82
C SER A 199 2.72 -6.13 -6.13
N PRO A 200 1.69 -6.49 -6.91
CA PRO A 200 1.50 -7.85 -7.40
C PRO A 200 2.63 -8.31 -8.33
N SER A 201 3.34 -7.37 -8.97
CA SER A 201 4.44 -7.66 -9.90
C SER A 201 5.67 -8.26 -9.20
N LEU A 202 5.84 -7.95 -7.92
CA LEU A 202 6.96 -8.42 -7.09
C LEU A 202 6.65 -9.75 -6.38
N HIS A 203 5.46 -10.32 -6.61
CA HIS A 203 5.10 -11.60 -6.02
C HIS A 203 5.74 -12.78 -6.80
N PRO A 204 6.27 -13.83 -6.12
CA PRO A 204 6.88 -15.00 -6.78
C PRO A 204 5.95 -15.74 -7.74
N GLU A 205 4.65 -15.70 -7.47
CA GLU A 205 3.63 -16.30 -8.33
C GLU A 205 3.01 -15.30 -9.34
N GLY A 206 3.56 -14.08 -9.40
CA GLY A 206 3.02 -12.96 -10.17
C GLY A 206 1.69 -12.44 -9.62
N PRO A 207 0.91 -11.69 -10.43
CA PRO A 207 -0.36 -11.09 -10.04
C PRO A 207 -1.49 -12.13 -10.00
N LYS A 208 -1.26 -13.38 -9.58
CA LYS A 208 -2.35 -14.36 -9.47
C LYS A 208 -3.19 -14.06 -8.22
N PRO A 209 -4.53 -14.04 -8.31
CA PRO A 209 -5.39 -13.59 -7.23
C PRO A 209 -5.37 -14.52 -6.00
N TYR A 210 -5.43 -15.83 -6.19
CA TYR A 210 -5.55 -16.78 -5.07
C TYR A 210 -4.33 -16.81 -4.12
N PRO A 211 -3.08 -16.82 -4.62
CA PRO A 211 -1.88 -16.70 -3.78
C PRO A 211 -1.77 -15.33 -3.12
N PHE A 212 -2.10 -14.26 -3.86
CA PHE A 212 -1.99 -12.87 -3.38
C PHE A 212 -2.82 -12.62 -2.12
N PHE A 213 -4.10 -13.00 -2.11
CA PHE A 213 -4.98 -12.77 -0.96
C PHE A 213 -4.69 -13.69 0.24
N ARG A 214 -4.15 -14.89 0.02
CA ARG A 214 -3.85 -15.85 1.09
C ARG A 214 -2.52 -15.56 1.77
N ASP A 215 -1.48 -15.30 0.98
CA ASP A 215 -0.09 -15.33 1.45
C ASP A 215 0.51 -13.92 1.62
N MET A 216 0.08 -12.92 0.83
CA MET A 216 0.72 -11.60 0.84
C MET A 216 0.29 -10.71 2.01
N ILE A 217 -1.02 -10.67 2.31
CA ILE A 217 -1.57 -9.76 3.34
C ILE A 217 -1.02 -10.06 4.75
N PRO A 218 -1.02 -11.32 5.23
CA PRO A 218 -0.62 -11.57 6.62
C PRO A 218 0.89 -11.46 6.83
N LEU A 219 1.69 -11.77 5.80
CA LEU A 219 3.14 -11.91 5.91
C LEU A 219 3.90 -10.63 5.56
N MET A 220 3.54 -9.93 4.48
CA MET A 220 4.32 -8.77 4.01
C MET A 220 3.81 -7.48 4.60
N TYR A 221 2.51 -7.21 4.43
CA TYR A 221 1.91 -5.96 4.86
C TYR A 221 2.09 -5.72 6.37
N ARG A 222 1.71 -6.71 7.18
CA ARG A 222 1.91 -6.64 8.64
C ARG A 222 3.38 -6.65 9.04
N SER A 223 4.28 -7.23 8.24
CA SER A 223 5.71 -7.19 8.55
C SER A 223 6.28 -5.80 8.30
N VAL A 224 5.94 -5.17 7.17
CA VAL A 224 6.38 -3.82 6.83
C VAL A 224 5.81 -2.79 7.81
N GLU A 225 4.50 -2.80 8.09
CA GLU A 225 3.89 -1.91 9.10
C GLU A 225 4.64 -2.00 10.45
N ARG A 226 4.95 -3.22 10.91
CA ARG A 226 5.69 -3.45 12.17
C ARG A 226 7.13 -2.91 12.13
N ASN A 227 7.80 -2.99 10.99
CA ASN A 227 9.16 -2.47 10.84
C ASN A 227 9.18 -0.93 10.76
N TRP A 228 8.13 -0.29 10.23
CA TRP A 228 7.98 1.17 10.31
C TRP A 228 7.76 1.65 11.75
N ASP A 229 6.91 1.02 12.55
CA ASP A 229 6.64 1.51 13.91
C ASP A 229 7.81 1.43 14.89
N SER A 230 8.81 0.62 14.58
CA SER A 230 9.88 0.23 15.51
C SER A 230 11.22 0.89 15.20
N ASN A 231 11.30 1.65 14.12
CA ASN A 231 12.53 2.30 13.68
C ASN A 231 12.54 3.77 14.08
N GLU A 232 13.23 4.09 15.17
CA GLU A 232 13.34 5.45 15.73
C GLU A 232 13.96 6.48 14.77
N GLN A 233 14.66 6.06 13.71
CA GLN A 233 15.27 6.96 12.72
C GLN A 233 14.26 7.49 11.70
N LEU A 234 13.01 7.05 11.76
CA LEU A 234 11.97 7.46 10.84
C LEU A 234 11.38 8.82 11.18
N PRO A 235 10.85 9.55 10.18
CA PRO A 235 10.16 10.81 10.42
C PRO A 235 9.03 10.69 11.44
N ASP A 236 8.79 11.75 12.21
CA ASP A 236 7.78 11.77 13.28
C ASP A 236 6.37 11.33 12.84
N TYR A 237 6.00 11.57 11.57
CA TYR A 237 4.69 11.16 11.03
C TYR A 237 4.54 9.65 10.84
N ALA A 238 5.65 8.90 10.76
CA ALA A 238 5.64 7.45 10.64
C ALA A 238 5.39 6.78 11.99
N HIS A 239 5.54 7.51 13.10
CA HIS A 239 5.39 7.00 14.45
C HIS A 239 3.97 7.17 14.98
N ARG A 240 3.55 6.23 15.84
CA ARG A 240 2.30 6.36 16.58
C ARG A 240 2.41 7.45 17.64
N ASP A 241 1.46 8.39 17.61
CA ASP A 241 1.26 9.32 18.72
C ASP A 241 0.72 8.59 19.97
N LYS A 242 0.70 9.27 21.12
CA LYS A 242 0.19 8.69 22.39
C LYS A 242 -1.24 8.15 22.28
N ARG A 243 -2.09 8.76 21.44
CA ARG A 243 -3.48 8.33 21.24
C ARG A 243 -3.50 7.04 20.42
N GLN A 244 -2.74 6.97 19.35
CA GLN A 244 -2.65 5.82 18.46
C GLN A 244 -2.05 4.61 19.19
N ASN A 245 -1.04 4.83 20.02
CA ASN A 245 -0.53 3.80 20.93
C ASN A 245 -1.61 3.29 21.88
N TRP A 246 -2.35 4.20 22.54
CA TRP A 246 -3.46 3.79 23.39
C TRP A 246 -4.50 2.97 22.62
N HIS A 247 -4.90 3.42 21.42
CA HIS A 247 -5.83 2.67 20.58
C HIS A 247 -5.29 1.27 20.26
N TYR A 248 -4.04 1.15 19.82
CA TYR A 248 -3.41 -0.12 19.48
C TYR A 248 -3.37 -1.09 20.67
N GLU A 249 -2.94 -0.61 21.85
CA GLU A 249 -2.92 -1.39 23.10
C GLU A 249 -4.32 -1.82 23.52
N HIS A 250 -5.32 -0.98 23.29
CA HIS A 250 -6.71 -1.17 23.70
C HIS A 250 -7.59 -1.73 22.58
N ARG A 251 -7.01 -2.16 21.44
CA ARG A 251 -7.75 -2.56 20.23
C ARG A 251 -8.84 -3.60 20.50
N HIS A 252 -8.57 -4.55 21.39
CA HIS A 252 -9.55 -5.59 21.74
C HIS A 252 -10.74 -5.03 22.52
N GLN A 253 -10.52 -4.03 23.37
CA GLN A 253 -11.61 -3.35 24.08
C GLN A 253 -12.39 -2.44 23.13
N ILE A 254 -11.70 -1.76 22.21
CA ILE A 254 -12.33 -0.94 21.17
C ILE A 254 -13.21 -1.80 20.25
N VAL A 255 -12.71 -2.94 19.76
CA VAL A 255 -13.49 -3.92 18.98
C VAL A 255 -14.74 -4.35 19.74
N ARG A 256 -14.59 -4.72 21.02
CA ARG A 256 -15.73 -5.11 21.86
C ARG A 256 -16.73 -3.96 22.00
N GLY A 257 -16.26 -2.75 22.31
CA GLY A 257 -17.10 -1.56 22.44
C GLY A 257 -17.87 -1.23 21.17
N LEU A 258 -17.21 -1.24 20.00
CA LEU A 258 -17.84 -1.01 18.71
C LEU A 258 -18.86 -2.10 18.37
N THR A 259 -18.52 -3.37 18.63
CA THR A 259 -19.44 -4.51 18.43
C THR A 259 -20.67 -4.35 19.33
N THR A 260 -20.50 -4.00 20.60
CA THR A 260 -21.59 -3.76 21.55
C THR A 260 -22.43 -2.56 21.12
N ALA A 261 -21.82 -1.46 20.69
CA ALA A 261 -22.55 -0.28 20.22
C ALA A 261 -23.41 -0.60 18.99
N HIS A 262 -22.89 -1.37 18.04
CA HIS A 262 -23.66 -1.80 16.86
C HIS A 262 -24.76 -2.81 17.22
N PHE A 263 -24.50 -3.70 18.17
CA PHE A 263 -25.51 -4.63 18.69
C PHE A 263 -26.68 -3.90 19.35
N ILE A 264 -26.38 -2.89 20.18
CA ILE A 264 -27.38 -2.04 20.84
C ILE A 264 -28.09 -1.15 19.82
N GLY A 265 -27.36 -0.55 18.88
CA GLY A 265 -27.91 0.29 17.81
C GLY A 265 -28.89 -0.48 16.91
N GLY A 266 -28.55 -1.71 16.52
CA GLY A 266 -29.45 -2.61 15.79
C GLY A 266 -30.71 -2.97 16.58
N ALA A 267 -30.59 -3.14 17.91
CA ALA A 267 -31.75 -3.36 18.79
C ALA A 267 -32.67 -2.13 18.81
N ALA A 268 -32.09 -0.95 19.01
CA ALA A 268 -32.81 0.32 19.11
C ALA A 268 -33.51 0.66 17.78
N LEU A 269 -32.84 0.44 16.65
CA LEU A 269 -33.43 0.63 15.32
C LEU A 269 -34.63 -0.30 15.10
N GLY A 270 -34.51 -1.59 15.47
CA GLY A 270 -35.62 -2.53 15.41
C GLY A 270 -36.83 -2.07 16.24
N MET A 271 -36.59 -1.55 17.45
CA MET A 271 -37.65 -1.00 18.30
C MET A 271 -38.31 0.26 17.70
N VAL A 272 -37.51 1.19 17.15
CA VAL A 272 -38.00 2.42 16.49
C VAL A 272 -38.82 2.10 15.24
N LEU A 273 -38.43 1.08 14.48
CA LEU A 273 -39.17 0.58 13.32
C LEU A 273 -40.42 -0.23 13.70
N GLY A 274 -40.79 -0.27 14.99
CA GLY A 274 -42.02 -0.86 15.48
C GLY A 274 -41.97 -2.37 15.70
N GLU A 275 -40.79 -3.00 15.66
CA GLU A 275 -40.67 -4.41 15.98
C GLU A 275 -40.84 -4.64 17.49
N ARG A 276 -41.81 -5.48 17.87
CA ARG A 276 -42.11 -5.80 19.27
C ARG A 276 -41.74 -7.21 19.70
N ARG A 277 -41.25 -8.04 18.78
CA ARG A 277 -40.91 -9.44 19.07
C ARG A 277 -39.46 -9.54 19.53
N PRO A 278 -39.17 -10.08 20.72
CA PRO A 278 -37.80 -10.21 21.23
C PRO A 278 -36.86 -10.95 20.27
N ALA A 279 -37.35 -11.98 19.58
CA ALA A 279 -36.57 -12.72 18.59
C ALA A 279 -36.17 -11.88 17.36
N GLN A 280 -37.00 -10.90 16.97
CA GLN A 280 -36.78 -10.02 15.83
C GLN A 280 -35.76 -8.92 16.18
N ILE A 281 -35.90 -8.34 17.38
CA ILE A 281 -34.94 -7.40 17.97
C ILE A 281 -33.56 -8.08 18.10
N LEU A 282 -33.51 -9.30 18.64
CA LEU A 282 -32.28 -10.08 18.77
C LEU A 282 -31.64 -10.36 17.40
N LYS A 283 -32.44 -10.71 16.39
CA LYS A 283 -31.96 -10.88 15.01
C LYS A 283 -31.34 -9.59 14.47
N ASN A 284 -31.97 -8.43 14.68
CA ASN A 284 -31.45 -7.15 14.21
C ASN A 284 -30.19 -6.72 14.96
N SER A 285 -30.09 -7.02 16.26
CA SER A 285 -28.86 -6.85 17.04
C SER A 285 -27.72 -7.74 16.54
N LEU A 286 -28.01 -9.01 16.22
CA LEU A 286 -27.04 -9.94 15.63
C LEU A 286 -26.59 -9.49 14.24
N VAL A 287 -27.50 -8.95 13.41
CA VAL A 287 -27.17 -8.35 12.12
C VAL A 287 -26.26 -7.13 12.31
N GLY A 288 -26.58 -6.23 13.24
CA GLY A 288 -25.72 -5.09 13.58
C GLY A 288 -24.33 -5.49 14.06
N GLY A 289 -24.22 -6.53 14.88
CA GLY A 289 -22.92 -7.10 15.29
C GLY A 289 -22.17 -7.78 14.14
N ALA A 290 -22.86 -8.49 13.25
CA ALA A 290 -22.29 -9.12 12.07
C ALA A 290 -21.76 -8.09 11.05
N VAL A 291 -22.37 -6.91 10.98
CA VAL A 291 -21.91 -5.79 10.14
C VAL A 291 -20.47 -5.40 10.49
N ILE A 292 -20.09 -5.32 11.77
CA ILE A 292 -18.69 -5.05 12.18
C ILE A 292 -17.71 -6.11 11.65
N GLY A 293 -18.09 -7.39 11.72
CA GLY A 293 -17.26 -8.50 11.24
C GLY A 293 -17.12 -8.51 9.72
N LEU A 294 -18.24 -8.32 9.01
CA LEU A 294 -18.27 -8.24 7.55
C LEU A 294 -17.56 -6.98 7.03
N SER A 295 -17.62 -5.88 7.78
CA SER A 295 -16.96 -4.63 7.45
C SER A 295 -15.46 -4.69 7.68
N GLY A 296 -15.02 -5.41 8.71
CA GLY A 296 -13.61 -5.74 8.89
C GLY A 296 -13.06 -6.59 7.75
N LEU A 297 -13.81 -7.61 7.33
CA LEU A 297 -13.46 -8.40 6.15
C LEU A 297 -13.46 -7.55 4.87
N GLY A 298 -14.44 -6.65 4.72
CA GLY A 298 -14.55 -5.72 3.60
C GLY A 298 -13.43 -4.68 3.54
N LEU A 299 -12.92 -4.19 4.68
CA LEU A 299 -11.78 -3.27 4.72
C LEU A 299 -10.46 -3.97 4.35
N ILE A 300 -10.22 -5.12 4.97
CA ILE A 300 -8.99 -5.89 4.75
C ILE A 300 -8.96 -6.41 3.32
N ALA A 301 -10.07 -7.01 2.85
CA ALA A 301 -10.18 -7.50 1.49
C ALA A 301 -10.27 -6.36 0.48
N GLY A 302 -11.11 -5.35 0.73
CA GLY A 302 -11.35 -4.22 -0.19
C GLY A 302 -10.07 -3.43 -0.46
N GLY A 303 -9.33 -3.08 0.58
CA GLY A 303 -8.03 -2.43 0.41
C GLY A 303 -6.99 -3.25 -0.30
N THR A 304 -6.98 -4.57 -0.08
CA THR A 304 -6.08 -5.46 -0.79
C THR A 304 -6.49 -5.63 -2.24
N LEU A 305 -7.80 -5.68 -2.52
CA LEU A 305 -8.36 -5.73 -3.86
C LEU A 305 -8.08 -4.43 -4.60
N THR A 306 -8.23 -3.28 -3.95
CA THR A 306 -7.87 -1.95 -4.45
C THR A 306 -6.42 -1.93 -4.91
N ASN A 307 -5.47 -2.27 -4.04
CA ASN A 307 -4.06 -2.28 -4.41
C ASN A 307 -3.76 -3.34 -5.48
N TYR A 308 -4.32 -4.55 -5.35
CA TYR A 308 -4.13 -5.58 -6.38
C TYR A 308 -4.59 -5.11 -7.76
N PHE A 309 -5.82 -4.61 -7.86
CA PHE A 309 -6.41 -4.14 -9.10
C PHE A 309 -5.85 -2.81 -9.57
N GLY A 310 -5.28 -2.00 -8.69
CA GLY A 310 -4.60 -0.75 -9.00
C GLY A 310 -3.24 -0.95 -9.67
N HIS A 311 -2.70 -2.16 -9.66
CA HIS A 311 -1.34 -2.49 -10.13
C HIS A 311 -1.31 -3.63 -11.17
N LEU A 312 -2.36 -3.75 -11.97
CA LEU A 312 -2.45 -4.75 -13.05
C LEU A 312 -2.11 -4.16 -14.43
N GLY A 313 -1.60 -2.93 -14.47
CA GLY A 313 -1.12 -2.27 -15.68
C GLY A 313 -2.22 -1.95 -16.69
N ALA A 314 -1.84 -1.79 -17.95
CA ALA A 314 -2.70 -1.32 -19.03
C ALA A 314 -3.83 -2.29 -19.39
N ASP A 315 -3.68 -3.59 -19.13
CA ASP A 315 -4.71 -4.62 -19.40
C ASP A 315 -4.98 -5.47 -18.14
N PRO A 316 -5.79 -4.96 -17.20
CA PRO A 316 -6.06 -5.64 -15.93
C PRO A 316 -6.78 -6.98 -16.11
N ILE A 317 -7.59 -7.12 -17.18
CA ILE A 317 -8.32 -8.36 -17.45
C ILE A 317 -7.36 -9.45 -17.93
N ARG A 318 -6.43 -9.11 -18.82
CA ARG A 318 -5.37 -10.03 -19.24
C ARG A 318 -4.49 -10.39 -18.06
N ALA A 319 -3.99 -9.42 -17.30
CA ALA A 319 -3.12 -9.65 -16.16
C ALA A 319 -3.74 -10.62 -15.14
N PHE A 320 -5.03 -10.43 -14.84
CA PHE A 320 -5.78 -11.34 -13.98
C PHE A 320 -5.86 -12.78 -14.53
N LYS A 321 -6.02 -12.94 -15.85
CA LYS A 321 -6.19 -14.25 -16.51
C LYS A 321 -4.88 -14.98 -16.74
N THR A 322 -3.84 -14.26 -17.15
CA THR A 322 -2.57 -14.85 -17.61
C THR A 322 -1.48 -14.79 -16.56
N GLY A 323 -1.58 -13.87 -15.59
CA GLY A 323 -0.48 -13.57 -14.67
C GLY A 323 0.57 -12.63 -15.28
N GLU A 324 0.29 -12.01 -16.42
CA GLU A 324 1.23 -11.11 -17.10
C GLU A 324 0.74 -9.67 -17.05
N ILE A 325 1.51 -8.80 -16.38
CA ILE A 325 1.20 -7.36 -16.32
C ILE A 325 1.75 -6.69 -17.57
N THR A 326 0.88 -5.99 -18.29
CA THR A 326 1.29 -5.13 -19.40
C THR A 326 1.54 -3.73 -18.85
N PRO A 327 2.76 -3.18 -18.91
CA PRO A 327 3.02 -1.80 -18.48
C PRO A 327 2.26 -0.79 -19.35
N ASN A 328 2.05 0.40 -18.83
CA ASN A 328 1.56 1.55 -19.59
C ASN A 328 2.63 2.14 -20.49
N GLU A 329 2.23 3.05 -21.38
CA GLU A 329 3.14 3.79 -22.28
C GLU A 329 4.19 4.61 -21.52
N ASP A 330 3.92 4.99 -20.27
CA ASP A 330 4.85 5.69 -19.38
C ASP A 330 5.72 4.74 -18.52
N GLY A 331 5.64 3.42 -18.76
CA GLY A 331 6.39 2.41 -18.01
C GLY A 331 5.82 2.09 -16.62
N SER A 332 4.75 2.75 -16.18
CA SER A 332 4.09 2.43 -14.91
C SER A 332 3.29 1.12 -15.01
N LEU A 333 3.12 0.42 -13.88
CA LEU A 333 2.25 -0.77 -13.79
C LEU A 333 0.91 -0.44 -13.11
N ALA A 334 0.62 0.85 -12.91
CA ALA A 334 -0.67 1.31 -12.42
C ALA A 334 -1.78 0.96 -13.41
N THR A 335 -2.97 0.65 -12.93
CA THR A 335 -4.07 0.27 -13.81
C THR A 335 -4.71 1.50 -14.44
N ASN A 336 -4.72 1.55 -15.77
CA ASN A 336 -5.42 2.55 -16.57
C ASN A 336 -6.73 1.95 -17.12
N GLY A 337 -7.81 2.73 -17.20
CA GLY A 337 -8.86 2.44 -18.20
C GLY A 337 -10.30 2.10 -17.78
N HIS A 338 -10.71 2.09 -16.50
CA HIS A 338 -12.15 1.86 -16.22
C HIS A 338 -12.70 2.52 -14.94
N ILE A 339 -13.82 3.25 -15.06
CA ILE A 339 -14.49 3.92 -13.93
C ILE A 339 -15.00 2.95 -12.86
N SER A 340 -15.32 1.70 -13.23
CA SER A 340 -15.68 0.66 -12.26
C SER A 340 -14.47 0.19 -11.45
N LEU A 341 -13.26 0.34 -11.98
CA LEU A 341 -12.03 0.10 -11.23
C LEU A 341 -11.80 1.26 -10.28
N SER A 342 -12.03 2.52 -10.67
CA SER A 342 -12.04 3.69 -9.77
C SER A 342 -12.86 3.45 -8.48
N LEU A 343 -14.09 2.95 -8.61
CA LEU A 343 -14.91 2.62 -7.44
C LEU A 343 -14.37 1.44 -6.61
N ALA A 344 -13.75 0.46 -7.27
CA ALA A 344 -13.14 -0.70 -6.62
C ALA A 344 -11.75 -0.39 -6.00
N THR A 345 -11.07 0.62 -6.52
CA THR A 345 -9.74 1.08 -6.09
C THR A 345 -9.80 2.38 -5.28
N LEU A 346 -11.01 2.86 -4.95
CA LEU A 346 -11.20 4.13 -4.24
C LEU A 346 -10.51 5.32 -4.92
N ASP A 347 -10.49 5.30 -6.25
CA ASP A 347 -9.84 6.24 -7.16
C ASP A 347 -8.30 6.16 -7.19
N GLU A 348 -7.67 5.17 -6.55
CA GLU A 348 -6.26 4.80 -6.76
C GLU A 348 -6.09 4.07 -8.11
N ALA A 349 -6.30 4.76 -9.24
CA ALA A 349 -6.09 4.19 -10.57
C ALA A 349 -5.56 5.23 -11.57
N GLY A 350 -4.42 4.93 -12.18
CA GLY A 350 -3.84 5.70 -13.30
C GLY A 350 -3.31 7.09 -12.94
N TRP A 351 -2.26 7.51 -13.66
CA TRP A 351 -1.72 8.88 -13.66
C TRP A 351 -1.56 9.52 -12.25
N GLN A 352 -0.94 8.77 -11.34
CA GLN A 352 -0.79 9.07 -9.90
C GLN A 352 -0.32 10.51 -9.63
N GLY A 353 0.61 11.05 -10.43
CA GLY A 353 1.10 12.42 -10.27
C GLY A 353 -0.02 13.48 -10.28
N ASN A 354 -0.97 13.40 -11.21
CA ASN A 354 -2.11 14.33 -11.23
C ASN A 354 -3.12 14.02 -10.14
N HIS A 355 -3.35 12.75 -9.81
CA HIS A 355 -4.23 12.40 -8.69
C HIS A 355 -3.69 12.98 -7.35
N HIS A 356 -2.37 13.04 -7.18
CA HIS A 356 -1.73 13.62 -6.01
C HIS A 356 -1.88 15.14 -5.92
N GLU A 357 -1.94 15.85 -7.04
CA GLU A 357 -2.20 17.30 -7.10
C GLU A 357 -3.70 17.63 -7.05
N HIS A 358 -4.50 16.72 -7.60
CA HIS A 358 -5.91 16.91 -7.92
C HIS A 358 -6.69 15.62 -7.57
N PRO A 359 -6.85 15.28 -6.28
CA PRO A 359 -7.42 14.01 -5.83
C PRO A 359 -8.90 13.84 -6.21
N GLU A 360 -9.59 14.92 -6.58
CA GLU A 360 -10.94 14.86 -7.16
C GLU A 360 -10.96 14.52 -8.66
N TRP A 361 -9.78 14.32 -9.25
CA TRP A 361 -9.59 13.97 -10.65
C TRP A 361 -8.82 12.66 -10.78
N ILE A 362 -9.15 11.92 -11.84
CA ILE A 362 -8.51 10.67 -12.21
C ILE A 362 -8.35 10.64 -13.72
N ASP A 363 -7.17 10.25 -14.22
CA ASP A 363 -6.95 10.03 -15.65
C ASP A 363 -6.79 8.53 -15.90
N PHE A 364 -7.64 8.00 -16.77
CA PHE A 364 -7.65 6.58 -17.12
C PHE A 364 -6.69 6.25 -18.27
N GLY A 365 -5.59 7.00 -18.39
CA GLY A 365 -4.56 6.81 -19.41
C GLY A 365 -4.95 7.31 -20.80
N ASN A 366 -5.89 8.27 -20.91
CA ASN A 366 -6.28 8.86 -22.21
C ASN A 366 -5.95 10.35 -22.33
N GLY A 367 -5.18 10.89 -21.39
CA GLY A 367 -4.76 12.30 -21.35
C GLY A 367 -5.93 13.25 -21.09
N ARG A 368 -7.05 12.75 -20.56
CA ARG A 368 -8.25 13.54 -20.24
C ARG A 368 -8.72 13.20 -18.83
N PRO A 369 -8.22 13.94 -17.81
CA PRO A 369 -8.67 13.81 -16.44
C PRO A 369 -10.20 13.95 -16.35
N ARG A 370 -10.83 13.05 -15.60
CA ARG A 370 -12.27 13.06 -15.28
C ARG A 370 -12.44 13.20 -13.78
N GLN A 371 -13.64 13.61 -13.35
CA GLN A 371 -13.95 13.62 -11.93
C GLN A 371 -13.89 12.19 -11.37
N ALA A 372 -13.07 12.03 -10.35
CA ALA A 372 -12.93 10.82 -9.57
C ALA A 372 -14.22 10.64 -8.74
N PRO A 373 -15.00 9.56 -8.90
CA PRO A 373 -16.30 9.42 -8.24
C PRO A 373 -16.23 9.52 -6.72
N VAL A 374 -15.23 8.90 -6.11
CA VAL A 374 -15.00 8.98 -4.66
C VAL A 374 -14.46 10.37 -4.34
N GLY A 375 -13.33 10.78 -4.93
CA GLY A 375 -12.68 12.07 -4.70
C GLY A 375 -13.60 13.29 -4.85
N PHE A 376 -14.52 13.27 -5.81
CA PHE A 376 -15.54 14.31 -5.98
C PHE A 376 -16.52 14.38 -4.80
N ILE A 377 -17.03 13.24 -4.33
CA ILE A 377 -17.92 13.19 -3.16
C ILE A 377 -17.17 13.71 -1.93
N ILE A 378 -15.92 13.28 -1.74
CA ILE A 378 -15.05 13.74 -0.65
C ILE A 378 -14.94 15.27 -0.68
N LYS A 379 -14.57 15.84 -1.83
CA LYS A 379 -14.44 17.29 -2.02
C LYS A 379 -15.74 18.00 -1.68
N LYS A 380 -16.90 17.48 -2.11
CA LYS A 380 -18.20 18.09 -1.79
C LYS A 380 -18.56 18.06 -0.31
N LEU A 381 -18.10 17.05 0.43
CA LEU A 381 -18.27 17.01 1.89
C LEU A 381 -17.32 18.01 2.57
N ALA A 382 -16.08 18.12 2.10
CA ALA A 382 -15.07 19.08 2.57
C ALA A 382 -15.49 20.54 2.30
N ASP A 383 -15.93 20.86 1.07
CA ASP A 383 -16.46 22.17 0.66
C ASP A 383 -17.57 22.66 1.61
N LYS A 384 -18.35 21.72 2.16
CA LYS A 384 -19.50 21.99 3.03
C LYS A 384 -19.19 21.88 4.53
N GLY A 385 -17.96 21.55 4.92
CA GLY A 385 -17.61 21.33 6.32
C GLY A 385 -18.32 20.12 6.95
N LEU A 386 -18.90 19.23 6.14
CA LEU A 386 -19.72 18.12 6.62
C LEU A 386 -18.83 17.04 7.20
N LEU A 387 -19.32 16.39 8.27
CA LEU A 387 -18.60 15.34 8.99
C LEU A 387 -17.23 15.82 9.54
N GLY A 388 -17.05 17.13 9.70
CA GLY A 388 -15.78 17.69 10.19
C GLY A 388 -14.63 17.65 9.18
N LEU A 389 -14.95 17.50 7.89
CA LEU A 389 -14.00 17.56 6.78
C LEU A 389 -13.75 19.01 6.35
N GLY A 390 -12.54 19.28 5.89
CA GLY A 390 -12.14 20.53 5.24
C GLY A 390 -11.04 20.25 4.21
N HIS A 391 -10.60 21.29 3.51
CA HIS A 391 -9.45 21.17 2.60
C HIS A 391 -8.17 21.03 3.42
N GLY A 392 -7.33 20.07 3.03
CA GLY A 392 -5.97 19.98 3.55
C GLY A 392 -5.06 21.00 2.88
N GLU A 393 -3.88 21.21 3.46
CA GLU A 393 -2.89 22.15 2.93
C GLU A 393 -2.10 21.56 1.74
N GLY A 394 -2.23 20.24 1.49
CA GLY A 394 -1.35 19.48 0.61
C GLY A 394 0.05 19.36 1.19
N PHE A 395 0.93 18.59 0.54
CA PHE A 395 2.35 18.75 0.81
C PHE A 395 2.85 20.02 0.13
N ASN A 396 3.73 20.76 0.81
CA ASN A 396 4.43 21.87 0.19
C ASN A 396 5.20 21.35 -1.03
N ASN A 397 5.25 22.14 -2.09
CA ASN A 397 6.14 21.91 -3.24
C ASN A 397 7.61 22.15 -2.81
N SER A 398 8.15 21.27 -1.96
CA SER A 398 9.58 21.13 -1.71
C SER A 398 10.26 20.39 -2.87
N GLU A 399 11.60 20.25 -2.84
CA GLU A 399 12.38 19.56 -3.89
C GLU A 399 11.93 18.11 -4.15
N HIS A 400 11.24 17.47 -3.20
CA HIS A 400 10.54 16.19 -3.41
C HIS A 400 9.31 16.10 -2.50
N ARG A 401 8.15 15.71 -3.03
CA ARG A 401 6.97 15.44 -2.19
C ARG A 401 7.04 14.02 -1.62
N PRO A 402 6.54 13.78 -0.40
CA PRO A 402 6.54 12.43 0.19
C PRO A 402 5.80 11.38 -0.66
N ASP A 403 4.81 11.81 -1.44
CA ASP A 403 4.01 10.98 -2.34
C ASP A 403 4.51 10.95 -3.80
N GLU A 404 5.71 11.45 -4.07
CA GLU A 404 6.34 11.33 -5.40
C GLU A 404 7.15 10.05 -5.54
N LEU A 405 7.27 9.58 -6.79
CA LEU A 405 8.17 8.48 -7.14
C LEU A 405 9.62 8.89 -6.90
N HIS A 406 10.37 8.01 -6.25
CA HIS A 406 11.80 8.17 -6.11
C HIS A 406 12.50 8.09 -7.48
N ASP A 407 13.60 8.83 -7.67
CA ASP A 407 14.26 8.94 -8.97
C ASP A 407 14.77 7.59 -9.51
N SER A 408 15.19 6.68 -8.63
CA SER A 408 15.55 5.31 -9.02
C SER A 408 14.39 4.58 -9.73
N VAL A 409 13.14 4.83 -9.34
CA VAL A 409 11.97 4.23 -9.99
C VAL A 409 11.66 4.90 -11.31
N LYS A 410 11.89 6.22 -11.43
CA LYS A 410 11.76 6.91 -12.72
C LYS A 410 12.72 6.34 -13.75
N PHE A 411 13.96 6.05 -13.35
CA PHE A 411 14.92 5.35 -14.22
C PHE A 411 14.46 3.93 -14.58
N ILE A 412 13.93 3.16 -13.62
CA ILE A 412 13.35 1.85 -13.92
C ILE A 412 12.20 1.99 -14.93
N GLN A 413 11.30 2.96 -14.77
CA GLN A 413 10.21 3.22 -15.71
C GLN A 413 10.73 3.54 -17.12
N GLN A 414 11.80 4.32 -17.25
CA GLN A 414 12.44 4.57 -18.55
C GLN A 414 12.96 3.28 -19.20
N GLU A 415 13.55 2.38 -18.42
CA GLU A 415 14.01 1.08 -18.93
C GLU A 415 12.85 0.15 -19.32
N ARG A 416 11.72 0.24 -18.61
CA ARG A 416 10.47 -0.44 -19.01
C ARG A 416 9.97 0.09 -20.35
N ILE A 417 9.94 1.42 -20.54
CA ILE A 417 9.57 2.05 -21.82
C ILE A 417 10.51 1.59 -22.93
N ARG A 418 11.83 1.61 -22.71
CA ARG A 418 12.82 1.14 -23.69
C ARG A 418 12.56 -0.31 -24.10
N THR A 419 12.29 -1.18 -23.12
CA THR A 419 11.96 -2.59 -23.35
C THR A 419 10.70 -2.74 -24.22
N LEU A 420 9.68 -1.91 -23.99
CA LEU A 420 8.45 -1.91 -24.81
C LEU A 420 8.68 -1.44 -26.23
N GLN A 421 9.58 -0.48 -26.45
CA GLN A 421 9.86 0.04 -27.79
C GLN A 421 10.67 -0.92 -28.66
N ASN A 422 11.38 -1.86 -28.03
CA ASN A 422 12.23 -2.84 -28.71
C ASN A 422 11.54 -4.19 -28.99
N ASN A 423 10.33 -4.40 -28.46
CA ASN A 423 9.49 -5.58 -28.68
C ASN A 423 8.29 -5.23 -29.55
#